data_AF-A0A4Y4E862-F1
#
_entry.id   AF-A0A4Y4E862-F1
#
_cell.length_a   1.000
_cell.length_b   1.000
_cell.length_c   1.000
_cell.angle_alpha   90.00
_cell.angle_beta   90.00
_cell.angle_gamma   90.00
#
_symmetry.space_group_name_H-M   'P 1'
#
loop_
_entity.id
_entity.type
_entity.pdbx_description
1 polymer ?
#
loop_
_entity_poly.entity_id
_entity_poly.type
_entity_poly.pdbx_seq_one_letter_code
_entity_poly.pdbx_strand_id
1 'polypeptide(L)'
;MTNHYSLDAFFGSFFHQDWEEDYGSAAGALARFLDLAGPSRYDGLVDEIDSTLDNYRSDEQVAEWINGRLHAEIYPEAVGMPLRDWLLVARGEVMARITASDLDGP
;
A
#
# COMPACT_ATOMS: atom_id res chain seq x y z
N MET A 1 3.79 -19.76 -4.49
CA MET A 1 4.29 -18.43 -4.11
C MET A 1 3.35 -17.44 -4.77
N THR A 2 2.63 -16.65 -3.98
CA THR A 2 1.86 -15.53 -4.50
C THR A 2 2.86 -14.47 -4.90
N ASN A 3 2.84 -14.02 -6.16
CA ASN A 3 3.68 -12.90 -6.59
C ASN A 3 2.96 -11.60 -6.21
N HIS A 4 3.65 -10.72 -5.51
CA HIS A 4 3.10 -9.46 -4.98
C HIS A 4 3.47 -8.28 -5.87
N TYR A 5 3.12 -8.34 -7.16
CA TYR A 5 3.59 -7.34 -8.14
C TYR A 5 3.07 -5.92 -7.87
N SER A 6 1.88 -5.80 -7.31
CA SER A 6 1.26 -4.50 -7.03
C SER A 6 1.84 -3.89 -5.77
N LEU A 7 2.04 -4.69 -4.73
CA LEU A 7 2.70 -4.29 -3.48
C LEU A 7 4.20 -4.04 -3.70
N ASP A 8 4.91 -4.85 -4.47
CA ASP A 8 6.32 -4.60 -4.83
C ASP A 8 6.45 -3.25 -5.55
N ALA A 9 5.55 -2.96 -6.50
CA ALA A 9 5.56 -1.68 -7.21
C ALA A 9 5.22 -0.51 -6.29
N PHE A 10 4.22 -0.66 -5.40
CA PHE A 10 3.82 0.38 -4.48
C PHE A 10 4.90 0.64 -3.42
N PHE A 11 5.24 -0.36 -2.63
CA PHE A 11 6.19 -0.26 -1.53
C PHE A 11 7.61 0.00 -2.01
N GLY A 12 8.10 -0.76 -2.99
CA GLY A 12 9.46 -0.63 -3.48
C GLY A 12 9.74 0.68 -4.23
N SER A 13 8.71 1.36 -4.75
CA SER A 13 8.90 2.61 -5.52
C SER A 13 8.51 3.87 -4.77
N PHE A 14 7.60 3.81 -3.79
CA PHE A 14 7.07 5.00 -3.11
C PHE A 14 7.47 5.11 -1.65
N PHE A 15 8.03 4.05 -1.04
CA PHE A 15 8.55 4.09 0.32
C PHE A 15 10.07 3.86 0.34
N HIS A 16 10.79 4.67 -0.45
CA HIS A 16 12.26 4.78 -0.40
C HIS A 16 12.69 5.72 0.75
N GLN A 17 13.97 5.77 1.10
CA GLN A 17 14.47 6.50 2.28
C GLN A 17 13.98 7.96 2.42
N ASP A 18 13.87 8.68 1.31
CA ASP A 18 13.44 10.09 1.30
C ASP A 18 11.93 10.29 1.04
N TRP A 19 11.11 9.24 1.17
CA TRP A 19 9.68 9.30 0.79
C TRP A 19 8.90 10.36 1.56
N GLU A 20 9.27 10.63 2.82
CA GLU A 20 8.65 11.69 3.62
C GLU A 20 8.90 13.07 3.03
N GLU A 21 10.07 13.32 2.44
CA GLU A 21 10.39 14.59 1.79
C GLU A 21 9.64 14.75 0.47
N ASP A 22 9.51 13.67 -0.30
CA ASP A 22 8.87 13.67 -1.62
C ASP A 22 7.34 13.73 -1.56
N TYR A 23 6.73 13.06 -0.57
CA TYR A 23 5.28 12.88 -0.51
C TYR A 23 4.63 13.49 0.73
N GLY A 24 5.41 13.89 1.74
CA GLY A 24 4.96 14.53 2.97
C GLY A 24 4.25 13.62 3.97
N SER A 25 3.65 12.51 3.52
CA SER A 25 2.97 11.52 4.36
C SER A 25 2.74 10.21 3.60
N ALA A 26 2.54 9.10 4.33
CA ALA A 26 2.24 7.81 3.70
C ALA A 26 0.91 7.84 2.92
N ALA A 27 -0.06 8.66 3.37
CA ALA A 27 -1.27 8.94 2.62
C ALA A 27 -0.99 9.69 1.32
N GLY A 28 -0.04 10.65 1.33
CA GLY A 28 0.44 11.34 0.15
C GLY A 28 1.13 10.40 -0.85
N ALA A 29 1.96 9.48 -0.36
CA ALA A 29 2.64 8.46 -1.17
C ALA A 29 1.61 7.52 -1.83
N LEU A 30 0.61 7.08 -1.08
CA LEU A 30 -0.50 6.28 -1.60
C LEU A 30 -1.32 7.04 -2.65
N ALA A 31 -1.71 8.29 -2.37
CA ALA A 31 -2.45 9.11 -3.33
C ALA A 31 -1.66 9.28 -4.63
N ARG A 32 -0.35 9.56 -4.53
CA ARG A 32 0.53 9.69 -5.69
C ARG A 32 0.65 8.39 -6.48
N PHE A 33 0.77 7.25 -5.80
CA PHE A 33 0.74 5.94 -6.45
C PHE A 33 -0.58 5.73 -7.19
N LEU A 34 -1.73 6.00 -6.57
CA LEU A 34 -3.04 5.80 -7.17
C LEU A 34 -3.31 6.72 -8.36
N ASP A 35 -2.77 7.94 -8.36
CA ASP A 35 -2.86 8.84 -9.51
C ASP A 35 -2.03 8.38 -10.72
N LEU A 36 -0.95 7.64 -10.47
CA LEU A 36 -0.07 7.09 -11.51
C LEU A 36 -0.50 5.68 -11.95
N ALA A 37 -1.05 4.91 -11.02
CA ALA A 37 -1.57 3.58 -11.25
C ALA A 37 -2.93 3.70 -11.93
N GLY A 38 -3.09 3.04 -13.08
CA GLY A 38 -4.40 2.92 -13.71
C GLY A 38 -5.32 1.94 -12.98
N PRO A 39 -6.63 1.93 -13.29
CA PRO A 39 -7.62 1.05 -12.66
C PRO A 39 -7.23 -0.43 -12.63
N SER A 40 -6.50 -0.90 -13.65
CA SER A 40 -6.02 -2.29 -13.75
C SER A 40 -5.05 -2.72 -12.64
N ARG A 41 -4.50 -1.78 -11.85
CA ARG A 41 -3.64 -2.10 -10.70
C ARG A 41 -4.36 -2.04 -9.36
N TYR A 42 -5.56 -1.49 -9.29
CA TYR A 42 -6.26 -1.32 -8.02
C TYR A 42 -6.73 -2.65 -7.46
N ASP A 43 -7.38 -3.50 -8.28
CA ASP A 43 -7.85 -4.82 -7.84
C ASP A 43 -6.71 -5.70 -7.35
N GLY A 44 -5.61 -5.75 -8.11
CA GLY A 44 -4.41 -6.51 -7.73
C GLY A 44 -3.79 -6.02 -6.42
N LEU A 45 -3.80 -4.70 -6.17
CA LEU A 45 -3.32 -4.15 -4.90
C LEU A 45 -4.24 -4.54 -3.73
N VAL A 46 -5.57 -4.49 -3.90
CA VAL A 46 -6.52 -4.92 -2.86
C VAL A 46 -6.33 -6.39 -2.52
N ASP A 47 -6.29 -7.26 -3.52
CA ASP A 47 -6.12 -8.71 -3.34
C ASP A 47 -4.80 -9.05 -2.63
N GLU A 48 -3.73 -8.37 -3.00
CA GLU A 48 -2.44 -8.56 -2.37
C GLU A 48 -2.42 -8.04 -0.93
N ILE A 49 -3.05 -6.89 -0.63
CA ILE A 49 -3.20 -6.40 0.76
C ILE A 49 -3.99 -7.40 1.59
N ASP A 50 -5.11 -7.90 1.08
CA ASP A 50 -5.94 -8.89 1.79
C ASP A 50 -5.16 -10.17 2.08
N SER A 51 -4.44 -10.68 1.07
CA SER A 51 -3.56 -11.84 1.23
C SER A 51 -2.47 -11.60 2.29
N THR A 52 -1.84 -10.42 2.31
CA THR A 52 -0.85 -10.06 3.34
C THR A 52 -1.49 -10.03 4.73
N LEU A 53 -2.64 -9.39 4.88
CA LEU A 53 -3.37 -9.29 6.15
C LEU A 53 -3.87 -10.65 6.64
N ASP A 54 -4.08 -11.60 5.74
CA ASP A 54 -4.45 -12.98 6.07
C ASP A 54 -3.29 -13.89 6.45
N ASN A 55 -2.11 -13.68 5.85
CA ASN A 55 -0.93 -14.48 6.13
C ASN A 55 -0.16 -13.99 7.36
N TYR A 56 -0.19 -12.69 7.64
CA TYR A 56 0.55 -12.06 8.74
C TYR A 56 -0.45 -11.45 9.73
N ARG A 57 -0.60 -12.06 10.91
CA ARG A 57 -1.69 -11.74 11.85
C ARG A 57 -1.32 -10.70 12.90
N SER A 58 -0.03 -10.43 13.10
CA SER A 58 0.45 -9.34 13.98
C SER A 58 1.06 -8.20 13.18
N ASP A 59 1.17 -7.03 13.82
CA ASP A 59 1.82 -5.86 13.24
C ASP A 59 3.31 -6.12 12.96
N GLU A 60 4.01 -6.77 13.89
CA GLU A 60 5.42 -7.13 13.71
C GLU A 60 5.65 -8.02 12.48
N GLN A 61 4.77 -9.00 12.23
CA GLN A 61 4.87 -9.84 11.04
C GLN A 61 4.64 -9.04 9.75
N VAL A 62 3.71 -8.09 9.77
CA VAL A 62 3.46 -7.20 8.63
C VAL A 62 4.67 -6.29 8.40
N ALA A 63 5.22 -5.69 9.44
CA ALA A 63 6.40 -4.82 9.36
C ALA A 63 7.63 -5.58 8.84
N GLU A 64 7.91 -6.78 9.37
CA GLU A 64 8.99 -7.64 8.88
C GLU A 64 8.83 -8.00 7.40
N TRP A 65 7.59 -8.25 6.96
CA TRP A 65 7.32 -8.55 5.57
C TRP A 65 7.48 -7.33 4.66
N ILE A 66 6.86 -6.20 4.99
CA ILE A 66 6.95 -4.97 4.19
C ILE A 66 8.41 -4.51 4.10
N ASN A 67 9.10 -4.38 5.24
CA ASN A 67 10.44 -3.79 5.27
C ASN A 67 11.51 -4.80 4.84
N GLY A 68 11.36 -6.07 5.20
CA GLY A 68 12.32 -7.12 4.90
C GLY A 68 12.18 -7.71 3.50
N ARG A 69 10.96 -7.81 2.95
CA ARG A 69 10.71 -8.42 1.63
C ARG A 69 10.44 -7.41 0.54
N LEU A 70 9.68 -6.36 0.81
CA LEU A 70 9.40 -5.32 -0.18
C LEU A 70 10.43 -4.18 -0.16
N HIS A 71 11.38 -4.23 0.79
CA HIS A 71 12.43 -3.23 0.95
C HIS A 71 11.90 -1.80 1.10
N ALA A 72 10.73 -1.64 1.72
CA ALA A 72 10.17 -0.34 2.04
C ALA A 72 10.71 0.21 3.37
N GLU A 73 10.88 1.52 3.39
CA GLU A 73 11.36 2.31 4.52
C GLU A 73 10.16 2.94 5.26
N ILE A 74 9.11 2.15 5.50
CA ILE A 74 7.89 2.58 6.21
C ILE A 74 7.82 1.93 7.58
N TYR A 75 7.51 2.73 8.60
CA TYR A 75 7.50 2.29 10.00
C TYR A 75 6.28 2.82 10.74
N PRO A 76 5.79 2.11 11.78
CA PRO A 76 4.65 2.56 12.58
C PRO A 76 4.79 4.01 13.09
N GLU A 77 6.00 4.42 13.44
CA GLU A 77 6.31 5.76 13.93
C GLU A 77 6.08 6.84 12.88
N ALA A 78 6.42 6.57 11.62
CA ALA A 78 6.25 7.51 10.51
C ALA A 78 4.78 7.67 10.10
N VAL A 79 3.99 6.60 10.22
CA VAL A 79 2.55 6.63 9.90
C VAL A 79 1.66 6.98 11.10
N GLY A 80 2.20 6.93 12.33
CA GLY A 80 1.47 7.20 13.57
C GLY A 80 0.49 6.11 14.01
N MET A 81 0.62 4.89 13.47
CA MET A 81 -0.25 3.74 13.78
C MET A 81 0.44 2.42 13.42
N PRO A 82 -0.07 1.26 13.89
CA PRO A 82 0.40 -0.04 13.42
C PRO A 82 0.34 -0.14 11.89
N LEU A 83 1.38 -0.67 11.25
CA LEU A 83 1.41 -0.86 9.79
C LEU A 83 0.29 -1.77 9.29
N ARG A 84 -0.13 -2.74 10.11
CA ARG A 84 -1.31 -3.55 9.82
C ARG A 84 -2.58 -2.70 9.69
N ASP A 85 -2.77 -1.74 10.59
CA ASP A 85 -3.92 -0.84 10.55
C ASP A 85 -3.80 0.14 9.37
N TRP A 86 -2.59 0.60 9.08
CA TRP A 86 -2.35 1.44 7.91
C TRP A 86 -2.61 0.69 6.58
N LEU A 87 -2.31 -0.61 6.47
CA LEU A 87 -2.69 -1.41 5.30
C LEU A 87 -4.21 -1.49 5.12
N LEU A 88 -4.98 -1.58 6.22
CA LEU A 88 -6.45 -1.53 6.16
C LEU A 88 -6.96 -0.18 5.66
N VAL A 89 -6.33 0.92 6.08
CA VAL A 89 -6.63 2.27 5.56
C VAL A 89 -6.30 2.34 4.07
N ALA A 90 -5.11 1.91 3.67
CA ALA A 90 -4.69 1.91 2.27
C ALA A 90 -5.64 1.11 1.38
N ARG A 91 -6.06 -0.08 1.83
CA ARG A 91 -7.07 -0.90 1.17
C ARG A 91 -8.39 -0.13 0.96
N GLY A 92 -8.85 0.58 1.99
CA GLY A 92 -10.07 1.39 1.93
C GLY A 92 -9.99 2.48 0.87
N GLU A 93 -8.88 3.20 0.80
CA GLU A 93 -8.64 4.24 -0.21
C GLU A 93 -8.61 3.67 -1.64
N VAL A 94 -7.95 2.52 -1.83
CA VAL A 94 -7.91 1.84 -3.15
C VAL A 94 -9.33 1.44 -3.58
N MET A 95 -10.13 0.86 -2.67
CA MET A 95 -11.52 0.50 -2.95
C MET A 95 -12.40 1.71 -3.27
N ALA A 96 -12.20 2.83 -2.58
CA ALA A 96 -12.90 4.07 -2.89
C ALA A 96 -12.56 4.55 -4.32
N ARG A 97 -11.29 4.41 -4.74
CA ARG A 97 -10.84 4.77 -6.09
C ARG A 97 -11.43 3.87 -7.18
N ILE A 98 -11.53 2.56 -6.93
CA ILE A 98 -12.24 1.61 -7.81
C ILE A 98 -13.69 2.06 -7.98
N THR A 99 -14.40 2.26 -6.88
CA THR A 99 -15.81 2.65 -6.89
C THR A 99 -16.03 3.96 -7.65
N ALA A 100 -15.16 4.95 -7.46
CA ALA A 100 -15.23 6.22 -8.20
C ALA A 100 -14.99 6.01 -9.71
N SER A 101 -14.00 5.20 -10.08
CA SER A 101 -13.66 4.92 -11.48
C SER A 101 -14.78 4.17 -12.21
N ASP A 102 -15.52 3.30 -11.51
CA ASP A 102 -16.68 2.59 -12.06
C ASP A 102 -17.88 3.53 -12.29
N LEU A 103 -18.01 4.58 -11.49
CA LEU A 103 -19.06 5.60 -11.64
C LEU A 103 -18.75 6.59 -12.78
N ASP A 104 -17.47 6.82 -13.06
CA ASP A 104 -16.97 7.68 -14.14
C ASP A 104 -16.87 6.94 -15.49
N GLY A 105 -17.71 5.91 -15.72
CA GLY A 105 -17.68 5.05 -16.91
C GLY A 105 -17.59 5.77 -18.27
N PRO A 106 -17.17 5.06 -19.34
CA PRO A 106 -16.48 5.57 -20.54
C PRO A 106 -17.10 6.77 -21.25
#